data_AF-A0A538ACY6-F1
#
_entry.id   AF-A0A538ACY6-F1
#
_cell.length_a   1.000
_cell.length_b   1.000
_cell.length_c   1.000
_cell.angle_alpha   90.00
_cell.angle_beta   90.00
_cell.angle_gamma   90.00
#
_symmetry.space_group_name_H-M   'P 1'
#
loop_
_entity.id
_entity.type
_entity.pdbx_description
1 polymer ?
#
loop_
_entity_poly.entity_id
_entity_poly.type
_entity_poly.pdbx_seq_one_letter_code
_entity_poly.pdbx_strand_id
1 'polypeptide(L)'
;MIGVIGAGAMGAAMTVQLARAGHSVHLLATEFDGAFVDAYRAGENHPSLGVAFPDGLTMVEQDGWDEVLPKAEVLVLAVATAGLVPTVRAIAKQTPGDCVWAVATKGWDEESLMPATGVVATELGRPLDRERDRHRRSDGRRVRVLEPAVRSDRRRALRLRALPHLHIERCRRG
;
A
#
# COMPACT_ATOMS: atom_id res chain seq x y z
N MET A 1 4.56 10.92 -13.39
CA MET A 1 3.23 10.34 -13.02
C MET A 1 3.35 9.42 -11.82
N ILE A 2 2.25 9.17 -11.07
CA ILE A 2 2.20 8.21 -9.95
C ILE A 2 1.42 6.95 -10.34
N GLY A 3 2.05 5.78 -10.23
CA GLY A 3 1.40 4.50 -10.54
C GLY A 3 1.01 3.80 -9.24
N VAL A 4 -0.21 3.27 -9.17
CA VAL A 4 -0.67 2.47 -8.03
C VAL A 4 -0.93 1.05 -8.51
N ILE A 5 -0.12 0.10 -8.07
CA ILE A 5 -0.24 -1.31 -8.46
C ILE A 5 -1.20 -2.04 -7.50
N GLY A 6 -2.21 -2.69 -8.07
CA GLY A 6 -3.25 -3.40 -7.35
C GLY A 6 -4.53 -2.58 -7.29
N ALA A 7 -5.59 -3.05 -7.95
CA ALA A 7 -6.86 -2.33 -8.04
C ALA A 7 -7.84 -2.65 -6.91
N GLY A 8 -7.47 -3.48 -5.95
CA GLY A 8 -8.27 -3.75 -4.76
C GLY A 8 -8.44 -2.55 -3.82
N ALA A 9 -9.11 -2.78 -2.69
CA ALA A 9 -9.56 -1.73 -1.76
C ALA A 9 -8.48 -0.70 -1.36
N MET A 10 -7.27 -1.15 -1.03
CA MET A 10 -6.19 -0.25 -0.62
C MET A 10 -5.65 0.59 -1.79
N GLY A 11 -5.40 -0.02 -2.94
CA GLY A 11 -4.88 0.68 -4.11
C GLY A 11 -5.88 1.70 -4.62
N ALA A 12 -7.15 1.32 -4.76
CA ALA A 12 -8.22 2.27 -5.11
C ALA A 12 -8.35 3.42 -4.12
N ALA A 13 -8.31 3.14 -2.80
CA ALA A 13 -8.35 4.18 -1.79
C ALA A 13 -7.16 5.14 -1.88
N MET A 14 -5.94 4.65 -2.10
CA MET A 14 -4.76 5.49 -2.30
C MET A 14 -4.88 6.33 -3.56
N THR A 15 -5.35 5.75 -4.66
CA THR A 15 -5.59 6.47 -5.91
C THR A 15 -6.57 7.62 -5.72
N VAL A 16 -7.67 7.41 -4.98
CA VAL A 16 -8.63 8.47 -4.64
C VAL A 16 -7.92 9.62 -3.91
N GLN A 17 -7.09 9.33 -2.91
CA GLN A 17 -6.41 10.38 -2.14
C GLN A 17 -5.36 11.11 -2.97
N LEU A 18 -4.60 10.39 -3.79
CA LEU A 18 -3.58 10.99 -4.67
C LEU A 18 -4.21 11.85 -5.76
N ALA A 19 -5.32 11.40 -6.36
CA ALA A 19 -6.08 12.18 -7.33
C ALA A 19 -6.67 13.46 -6.70
N ARG A 20 -7.22 13.36 -5.49
CA ARG A 20 -7.70 14.53 -4.73
C ARG A 20 -6.60 15.53 -4.39
N ALA A 21 -5.36 15.06 -4.24
CA ALA A 21 -4.19 15.92 -4.06
C ALA A 21 -3.72 16.59 -5.37
N GLY A 22 -4.38 16.33 -6.50
CA GLY A 22 -4.07 16.93 -7.80
C GLY A 22 -2.96 16.21 -8.57
N HIS A 23 -2.57 15.01 -8.16
CA HIS A 23 -1.59 14.22 -8.90
C HIS A 23 -2.22 13.52 -10.11
N SER A 24 -1.44 13.35 -11.18
CA SER A 24 -1.77 12.43 -12.27
C SER A 24 -1.45 11.00 -11.81
N VAL A 25 -2.51 10.20 -11.66
CA VAL A 25 -2.44 8.85 -11.08
C VAL A 25 -3.04 7.83 -12.04
N HIS A 26 -2.31 6.76 -12.29
CA HIS A 26 -2.82 5.58 -12.99
C HIS A 26 -2.98 4.42 -11.99
N LEU A 27 -4.16 3.80 -11.98
CA LEU A 27 -4.39 2.57 -11.24
C LEU A 27 -4.06 1.39 -12.14
N LEU A 28 -3.07 0.61 -11.75
CA LEU A 28 -2.47 -0.45 -12.54
C LEU A 28 -2.99 -1.79 -12.01
N ALA A 29 -3.91 -2.40 -12.77
CA ALA A 29 -4.55 -3.65 -12.41
C ALA A 29 -3.63 -4.86 -12.68
N THR A 30 -3.59 -5.78 -11.73
CA THR A 30 -2.86 -7.06 -11.81
C THR A 30 -3.75 -8.17 -12.40
N GLU A 31 -3.20 -9.36 -12.64
CA GLU A 31 -3.99 -10.52 -13.07
C GLU A 31 -5.10 -10.94 -12.07
N PHE A 32 -4.99 -10.49 -10.81
CA PHE A 32 -5.96 -10.79 -9.75
C PHE A 32 -7.10 -9.76 -9.65
N ASP A 33 -7.05 -8.69 -10.44
CA ASP A 33 -7.92 -7.52 -10.27
C ASP A 33 -9.12 -7.48 -11.22
N GLY A 34 -9.42 -8.57 -11.94
CA GLY A 34 -10.46 -8.61 -12.98
C GLY A 34 -11.82 -8.06 -12.54
N ALA A 35 -12.29 -8.41 -11.35
CA ALA A 35 -13.56 -7.91 -10.82
C ALA A 35 -13.58 -6.38 -10.63
N PHE A 36 -12.44 -5.76 -10.32
CA PHE A 36 -12.32 -4.30 -10.19
C PHE A 36 -12.27 -3.62 -11.56
N VAL A 37 -11.60 -4.24 -12.53
CA VAL A 37 -11.55 -3.78 -13.93
C VAL A 37 -12.93 -3.81 -14.56
N ASP A 38 -13.68 -4.91 -14.39
CA ASP A 38 -15.04 -5.05 -14.91
C ASP A 38 -15.98 -4.00 -14.34
N ALA A 39 -15.94 -3.79 -13.01
CA ALA A 39 -16.72 -2.74 -12.37
C ALA A 39 -16.36 -1.34 -12.88
N TYR A 40 -15.06 -1.05 -13.05
CA TYR A 40 -14.60 0.21 -13.62
C TYR A 40 -15.12 0.43 -15.06
N ARG A 41 -15.04 -0.59 -15.92
CA ARG A 41 -15.55 -0.52 -17.30
C ARG A 41 -17.06 -0.36 -17.36
N ALA A 42 -17.80 -0.98 -16.43
CA ALA A 42 -19.24 -0.86 -16.32
C ALA A 42 -19.70 0.47 -15.71
N GLY A 43 -18.79 1.31 -15.21
CA GLY A 43 -19.12 2.54 -14.48
C GLY A 43 -19.77 2.26 -13.12
N GLU A 44 -19.53 1.06 -12.57
CA GLU A 44 -20.06 0.63 -11.28
C GLU A 44 -19.16 1.08 -10.11
N ASN A 45 -19.70 0.96 -8.90
CA ASN A 45 -18.92 1.21 -7.69
C ASN A 45 -17.83 0.15 -7.53
N HIS A 46 -16.69 0.58 -6.97
CA HIS A 46 -15.59 -0.30 -6.65
C HIS A 46 -16.05 -1.45 -5.72
N PRO A 47 -15.95 -2.73 -6.13
CA PRO A 47 -16.54 -3.88 -5.43
C PRO A 47 -16.27 -3.96 -3.91
N SER A 48 -15.03 -3.72 -3.47
CA SER A 48 -14.69 -3.80 -2.04
C SER A 48 -14.95 -2.53 -1.23
N LEU A 49 -15.09 -1.38 -1.88
CA LEU A 49 -15.23 -0.08 -1.20
C LEU A 49 -16.66 0.44 -1.24
N GLY A 50 -17.48 0.00 -2.21
CA GLY A 50 -18.85 0.44 -2.39
C GLY A 50 -18.98 1.90 -2.83
N VAL A 51 -17.91 2.51 -3.34
CA VAL A 51 -17.88 3.90 -3.82
C VAL A 51 -17.46 3.96 -5.28
N ALA A 52 -17.91 4.99 -6.00
CA ALA A 52 -17.49 5.22 -7.38
C ALA A 52 -15.98 5.43 -7.48
N PHE A 53 -15.41 5.03 -8.62
CA PHE A 53 -14.04 5.40 -8.96
C PHE A 53 -13.94 6.92 -9.14
N PRO A 54 -12.79 7.55 -8.83
CA PRO A 54 -12.59 8.99 -9.07
C PRO A 54 -12.84 9.39 -10.53
N ASP A 55 -13.45 10.55 -10.73
CA ASP A 55 -13.56 11.14 -12.06
C ASP A 55 -12.18 11.33 -12.69
N GLY A 56 -12.04 10.96 -13.96
CA GLY A 56 -10.78 11.04 -14.68
C GLY A 56 -9.71 10.03 -14.23
N LEU A 57 -10.06 9.05 -13.39
CA LEU A 57 -9.19 7.92 -13.14
C LEU A 57 -8.83 7.23 -14.46
N THR A 58 -7.56 6.88 -14.63
CA THR A 58 -7.11 5.97 -15.68
C THR A 58 -6.79 4.62 -15.05
N MET A 59 -7.58 3.60 -15.39
CA MET A 59 -7.26 2.20 -15.12
C MET A 59 -6.40 1.65 -16.27
N VAL A 60 -5.33 0.93 -15.96
CA VAL A 60 -4.43 0.31 -16.94
C VAL A 60 -4.25 -1.16 -16.58
N GLU A 61 -4.59 -2.04 -17.51
CA GLU A 61 -4.34 -3.48 -17.41
C GLU A 61 -2.91 -3.82 -17.81
N GLN A 62 -2.50 -5.08 -17.61
CA GLN A 62 -1.12 -5.52 -17.78
C GLN A 62 -0.56 -5.32 -19.19
N ASP A 63 -1.39 -5.38 -20.21
CA ASP A 63 -1.02 -5.11 -21.59
C ASP A 63 -0.59 -3.66 -21.84
N GLY A 64 -1.08 -2.71 -21.03
CA GLY A 64 -0.68 -1.31 -21.06
C GLY A 64 0.54 -0.97 -20.19
N TRP A 65 1.06 -1.92 -19.40
CA TRP A 65 2.13 -1.65 -18.43
C TRP A 65 3.43 -1.16 -19.07
N ASP A 66 3.80 -1.73 -20.22
CA ASP A 66 5.02 -1.38 -20.95
C ASP A 66 5.04 0.11 -21.36
N GLU A 67 3.87 0.73 -21.54
CA GLU A 67 3.79 2.16 -21.88
C GLU A 67 3.88 3.07 -20.65
N VAL A 68 3.33 2.64 -19.52
CA VAL A 68 3.14 3.50 -18.34
C VAL A 68 4.25 3.36 -17.31
N LEU A 69 4.77 2.15 -17.08
CA LEU A 69 5.80 1.89 -16.06
C LEU A 69 7.10 2.67 -16.31
N PRO A 70 7.58 2.83 -17.57
CA PRO A 70 8.78 3.65 -17.84
C PRO A 70 8.62 5.14 -17.52
N LYS A 71 7.38 5.63 -17.33
CA LYS A 71 7.06 7.04 -17.03
C LYS A 71 6.85 7.27 -15.53
N ALA A 72 6.89 6.22 -14.71
CA ALA A 72 6.57 6.29 -13.29
C ALA A 72 7.68 6.97 -12.48
N GLU A 73 7.33 8.07 -11.81
CA GLU A 73 8.20 8.75 -10.84
C GLU A 73 8.05 8.14 -9.44
N VAL A 74 6.83 7.72 -9.12
CA VAL A 74 6.48 7.03 -7.88
C VAL A 74 5.61 5.83 -8.23
N LEU A 75 5.93 4.67 -7.66
CA LEU A 75 5.13 3.46 -7.73
C LEU A 75 4.67 3.07 -6.33
N VAL A 76 3.36 3.07 -6.12
CA VAL A 76 2.72 2.57 -4.90
C VAL A 76 2.40 1.09 -5.11
N LEU A 77 3.00 0.21 -4.29
CA LEU A 77 2.73 -1.22 -4.32
C LEU A 77 1.65 -1.56 -3.28
N ALA A 78 0.43 -1.83 -3.74
CA ALA A 78 -0.74 -2.09 -2.90
C ALA A 78 -1.43 -3.43 -3.21
N VAL A 79 -0.63 -4.45 -3.52
CA VAL A 79 -1.10 -5.82 -3.80
C VAL A 79 -1.22 -6.65 -2.53
N ALA A 80 -2.04 -7.70 -2.55
CA ALA A 80 -2.03 -8.72 -1.51
C ALA A 80 -0.73 -9.54 -1.55
N THR A 81 -0.32 -10.10 -0.42
CA THR A 81 0.90 -10.91 -0.29
C THR A 81 0.98 -12.04 -1.32
N ALA A 82 -0.14 -12.68 -1.64
CA ALA A 82 -0.20 -13.76 -2.65
C ALA A 82 0.29 -13.32 -4.04
N GLY A 83 0.10 -12.04 -4.41
CA GLY A 83 0.55 -11.48 -5.68
C GLY A 83 1.87 -10.72 -5.60
N LEU A 84 2.48 -10.59 -4.41
CA LEU A 84 3.62 -9.70 -4.16
C LEU A 84 4.83 -10.04 -5.04
N VAL A 85 5.38 -11.24 -4.91
CA VAL A 85 6.58 -11.67 -5.63
C VAL A 85 6.39 -11.67 -7.15
N PRO A 86 5.35 -12.29 -7.74
CA PRO A 86 5.16 -12.28 -9.19
C PRO A 86 4.98 -10.86 -9.75
N THR A 87 4.22 -10.01 -9.06
CA THR A 87 4.00 -8.63 -9.49
C THR A 87 5.30 -7.83 -9.50
N VAL A 88 6.08 -7.87 -8.41
CA VAL A 88 7.34 -7.10 -8.33
C VAL A 88 8.32 -7.55 -9.40
N ARG A 89 8.46 -8.87 -9.61
CA ARG A 89 9.33 -9.44 -10.66
C ARG A 89 8.96 -8.97 -12.06
N ALA A 90 7.66 -8.90 -12.35
CA ALA A 90 7.17 -8.49 -13.66
C ALA A 90 7.51 -7.02 -13.99
N ILE A 91 7.46 -6.14 -12.98
CA ILE A 91 7.51 -4.69 -13.22
C ILE A 91 8.85 -4.04 -12.85
N ALA A 92 9.66 -4.64 -11.97
CA ALA A 92 10.89 -4.03 -11.46
C ALA A 92 11.85 -3.59 -12.57
N LYS A 93 12.00 -4.41 -13.62
CA LYS A 93 12.89 -4.11 -14.76
C LYS A 93 12.35 -3.05 -15.71
N GLN A 94 11.05 -2.78 -15.67
CA GLN A 94 10.39 -1.78 -16.51
C GLN A 94 10.37 -0.41 -15.83
N THR A 95 10.54 -0.36 -14.52
CA THR A 95 10.54 0.90 -13.77
C THR A 95 11.88 1.65 -13.88
N PRO A 96 11.85 2.99 -14.01
CA PRO A 96 13.06 3.81 -14.01
C PRO A 96 13.95 3.60 -12.79
N GLY A 97 15.26 3.72 -12.98
CA GLY A 97 16.26 3.55 -11.93
C GLY A 97 16.21 4.62 -10.83
N ASP A 98 15.46 5.70 -10.99
CA ASP A 98 15.21 6.77 -10.02
C ASP A 98 13.77 6.77 -9.47
N CYS A 99 12.91 5.85 -9.93
CA CYS A 99 11.55 5.69 -9.44
C CYS A 99 11.53 5.38 -7.93
N VAL A 100 10.65 6.07 -7.21
CA VAL A 100 10.41 5.88 -5.78
C VAL A 100 9.34 4.82 -5.57
N TRP A 101 9.67 3.79 -4.81
CA TRP A 101 8.73 2.73 -4.46
C TRP A 101 8.14 2.96 -3.07
N ALA A 102 6.83 3.16 -2.99
CA ALA A 102 6.07 3.26 -1.75
C ALA A 102 5.30 1.96 -1.51
N VAL A 103 5.73 1.15 -0.54
CA VAL A 103 5.14 -0.17 -0.29
C VAL A 103 4.02 -0.08 0.74
N ALA A 104 2.79 -0.33 0.31
CA ALA A 104 1.60 -0.37 1.15
C ALA A 104 1.15 -1.81 1.47
N THR A 105 1.60 -2.80 0.69
CA THR A 105 1.42 -4.23 0.96
C THR A 105 1.88 -4.59 2.37
N LYS A 106 0.96 -5.14 3.16
CA LYS A 106 1.24 -5.67 4.50
C LYS A 106 1.49 -7.16 4.41
N GLY A 107 2.51 -7.64 5.13
CA GLY A 107 2.88 -9.05 5.18
C GLY A 107 4.33 -9.28 4.74
N TRP A 108 4.61 -10.53 4.40
CA TRP A 108 5.92 -11.01 3.97
C TRP A 108 5.72 -12.11 2.94
N ASP A 109 6.69 -12.29 2.06
CA ASP A 109 6.75 -13.47 1.20
C ASP A 109 6.84 -14.74 2.07
N GLU A 110 5.95 -15.69 1.85
CA GLU A 110 5.84 -16.88 2.71
C GLU A 110 7.02 -17.84 2.52
N GLU A 111 7.65 -17.83 1.35
CA GLU A 111 8.80 -18.68 1.04
C GLU A 111 10.11 -18.11 1.60
N SER A 112 10.43 -16.86 1.27
CA SER A 112 11.70 -16.23 1.70
C SER A 112 11.62 -15.57 3.08
N LEU A 113 10.41 -15.41 3.65
CA LEU A 113 10.13 -14.63 4.86
C LEU A 113 10.58 -13.17 4.78
N MET A 114 10.81 -12.66 3.57
CA MET A 114 11.17 -11.26 3.38
C MET A 114 9.94 -10.37 3.51
N PRO A 115 10.05 -9.21 4.17
CA PRO A 115 8.99 -8.21 4.09
C PRO A 115 8.84 -7.72 2.65
N ALA A 116 7.69 -7.16 2.30
CA ALA A 116 7.42 -6.65 0.95
C ALA A 116 8.47 -5.65 0.44
N THR A 117 8.99 -4.79 1.32
CA THR A 117 10.10 -3.89 0.99
C THR A 117 11.39 -4.62 0.65
N GLY A 118 11.64 -5.78 1.28
CA GLY A 118 12.78 -6.64 0.99
C GLY A 118 12.68 -7.34 -0.34
N VAL A 119 11.49 -7.80 -0.71
CA VAL A 119 11.21 -8.33 -2.05
C VAL A 119 11.50 -7.25 -3.11
N VAL A 120 10.95 -6.05 -2.94
CA VAL A 120 11.17 -4.91 -3.85
C VAL A 120 12.66 -4.57 -3.97
N ALA A 121 13.37 -4.42 -2.85
CA ALA A 121 14.79 -4.08 -2.88
C ALA A 121 15.64 -5.16 -3.58
N THR A 122 15.35 -6.43 -3.32
CA THR A 122 16.02 -7.57 -3.97
C THR A 122 15.83 -7.54 -5.48
N GLU A 123 14.59 -7.38 -5.95
CA GLU A 123 14.28 -7.36 -7.38
C GLU A 123 14.83 -6.11 -8.10
N LEU A 124 14.98 -5.00 -7.38
CA LEU A 124 15.64 -3.78 -7.88
C LEU A 124 17.18 -3.85 -7.79
N GLY A 125 17.76 -4.91 -7.22
CA GLY A 125 19.20 -5.01 -6.97
C GLY A 125 19.73 -3.96 -5.99
N ARG A 126 18.87 -3.43 -5.12
CA ARG A 126 19.21 -2.40 -4.13
C ARG A 126 19.41 -3.05 -2.75
N PRO A 127 20.49 -2.73 -2.02
CA PRO A 127 20.62 -3.18 -0.66
C PRO A 127 19.52 -2.56 0.21
N LEU A 128 18.93 -3.38 1.10
CA LEU A 128 18.14 -2.89 2.22
C LEU A 128 19.09 -2.23 3.22
N ASP A 129 19.55 -1.03 2.92
CA ASP A 129 20.42 -0.29 3.82
C ASP A 129 19.64 0.02 5.10
N ARG A 130 19.85 -0.79 6.15
CA ARG A 130 19.35 -0.53 7.51
C ARG A 130 19.88 0.81 8.08
N GLU A 131 20.88 1.41 7.43
CA GLU A 131 21.60 2.62 7.86
C GLU A 131 21.10 3.92 7.19
N ARG A 132 20.54 3.88 5.96
CA ARG A 132 20.23 5.10 5.17
C ARG A 132 19.06 5.92 5.72
N ASP A 133 18.20 5.33 6.56
CA ASP A 133 17.10 6.04 7.23
C ASP A 133 17.55 6.88 8.44
N ARG A 134 18.81 6.77 8.89
CA ARG A 134 19.29 7.58 10.02
C ARG A 134 19.76 8.97 9.63
N HIS A 135 20.14 9.24 8.38
CA HIS A 135 20.98 10.41 8.04
C HIS A 135 20.60 11.18 6.76
N ARG A 136 19.31 11.27 6.44
CA ARG A 136 18.78 12.42 5.68
C ARG A 136 17.62 13.07 6.44
N ARG A 137 17.95 13.72 7.56
CA ARG A 137 17.10 14.73 8.20
C ARG A 137 17.73 16.10 8.00
N SER A 138 17.30 16.81 6.98
CA SER A 138 17.43 18.27 6.93
C SER A 138 16.36 18.88 7.85
N ASP A 139 16.58 18.76 9.16
CA ASP A 139 16.15 19.66 10.24
C ASP A 139 16.33 18.90 11.57
N GLY A 140 17.17 19.41 12.46
CA GLY A 140 17.80 18.74 13.59
C GLY A 140 16.89 18.30 14.74
N ARG A 141 15.61 17.99 14.51
CA ARG A 141 14.72 17.42 15.52
C ARG A 141 14.76 15.90 15.50
N ARG A 142 15.37 15.31 16.54
CA ARG A 142 15.27 13.87 16.84
C ARG A 142 13.82 13.53 17.14
N VAL A 143 13.16 12.79 16.26
CA VAL A 143 11.94 12.05 16.64
C VAL A 143 12.41 10.84 17.44
N ARG A 144 12.16 10.84 18.76
CA ARG A 144 12.30 9.62 19.56
C ARG A 144 11.18 8.68 19.13
N VAL A 145 11.52 7.59 18.45
CA VAL A 145 10.63 6.44 18.37
C VAL A 145 10.52 5.89 19.79
N LEU A 146 9.37 6.11 20.42
CA LEU A 146 9.01 5.45 21.66
C LEU A 146 8.72 3.99 21.31
N GLU A 147 9.72 3.13 21.46
CA GLU A 147 9.51 1.69 21.61
C GLU A 147 8.48 1.48 22.75
N PRO A 148 7.36 0.78 22.51
CA PRO A 148 6.48 0.41 23.61
C PRO A 148 7.25 -0.54 24.53
N ALA A 149 7.57 -0.08 25.74
CA ALA A 149 8.15 -0.94 26.75
C ALA A 149 7.19 -2.09 27.07
N VAL A 150 7.49 -3.28 26.54
CA VAL A 150 6.85 -4.52 27.00
C VAL A 150 7.37 -4.80 28.40
N ARG A 151 6.69 -4.22 29.41
CA ARG A 151 6.97 -4.50 30.81
C ARG A 151 6.12 -5.70 31.23
N SER A 152 6.76 -6.87 31.29
CA SER A 152 6.21 -8.06 31.92
C SER A 152 6.06 -7.82 33.42
N ASP A 153 4.89 -7.37 33.87
CA ASP A 153 4.55 -7.43 35.29
C ASP A 153 3.07 -7.79 35.49
N ARG A 154 2.82 -9.04 35.87
CA ARG A 154 1.50 -9.64 36.04
C ARG A 154 0.76 -9.20 37.32
N ARG A 155 1.23 -8.17 38.03
CA ARG A 155 0.64 -7.74 39.31
C ARG A 155 0.17 -6.28 39.30
N ARG A 156 -0.66 -5.88 38.33
CA ARG A 156 -1.47 -4.65 38.43
C ARG A 156 -2.77 -4.67 37.60
N ALA A 157 -3.30 -5.86 37.32
CA ALA A 157 -4.56 -6.06 36.59
C ALA A 157 -5.84 -5.79 37.41
N LEU A 158 -5.74 -5.16 38.59
CA LEU A 158 -6.92 -4.74 39.36
C LEU A 158 -6.72 -3.32 39.87
N ARG A 159 -7.20 -2.36 39.08
CA ARG A 159 -7.87 -1.11 39.48
C ARG A 159 -7.88 -0.19 38.28
N LEU A 160 -9.01 -0.15 37.60
CA LEU A 160 -9.62 1.04 36.99
C LEU A 160 -11.01 0.60 36.48
N ARG A 161 -11.90 0.37 37.45
CA ARG A 161 -13.33 0.57 37.24
C ARG A 161 -13.58 2.09 37.19
N ALA A 162 -14.59 2.45 36.41
CA ALA A 162 -15.29 3.74 36.35
C ALA A 162 -14.63 4.85 35.51
N LEU A 163 -15.07 4.94 34.25
CA LEU A 163 -15.58 6.19 33.70
C LEU A 163 -16.87 5.88 32.91
N PRO A 164 -17.97 6.64 33.14
CA PRO A 164 -19.20 6.52 32.35
C PRO A 164 -19.00 7.22 31.01
N HIS A 165 -19.94 7.05 30.07
CA HIS A 165 -19.94 7.66 28.72
C HIS A 165 -19.08 6.92 27.66
N LEU A 166 -19.41 5.66 27.41
CA LEU A 166 -19.14 5.05 26.10
C LEU A 166 -20.37 4.23 25.69
N HIS A 167 -21.25 4.86 24.90
CA HIS A 167 -22.31 4.15 24.19
C HIS A 167 -21.66 3.39 23.03
N ILE A 168 -21.46 2.09 23.22
CA ILE A 168 -21.19 1.14 22.13
C ILE A 168 -22.54 0.51 21.78
N GLU A 169 -23.14 0.92 20.67
CA GLU A 169 -24.22 0.16 20.05
C GLU A 169 -23.66 -1.17 19.54
N ARG A 170 -24.05 -2.25 20.21
CA ARG A 170 -23.85 -3.61 19.69
C ARG A 170 -24.86 -3.83 18.57
N CYS A 171 -24.38 -3.84 17.33
CA CYS A 171 -25.11 -4.39 16.19
C CYS A 171 -25.37 -5.88 16.47
N ARG A 172 -26.63 -6.23 16.78
CA ARG A 172 -27.07 -7.63 16.87
C ARG A 172 -27.16 -8.17 15.45
N ARG A 173 -26.50 -9.31 15.21
CA ARG A 173 -26.77 -10.14 14.03
C ARG A 173 -28.21 -10.65 14.14
N GLY A 174 -29.01 -10.36 13.11
CA GLY A 174 -30.29 -10.98 12.79
C GLY A 174 -30.28 -11.25 11.30
#